data_AF-Q4CRC7-F1
#
_entry.id   AF-Q4CRC7-F1
#
_cell.length_a   1.000
_cell.length_b   1.000
_cell.length_c   1.000
_cell.angle_alpha   90.00
_cell.angle_beta   90.00
_cell.angle_gamma   90.00
#
_symmetry.space_group_name_H-M   'P 1'
#
loop_
_entity.id
_entity.type
_entity.pdbx_description
1 polymer ?
#
loop_
_entity_poly.entity_id
_entity_poly.type
_entity_poly.pdbx_seq_one_letter_code
_entity_poly.pdbx_strand_id
1 'polypeptide(L)'
;QFVQEMAVSSLHQWVAVAEAHQVNIAEMPIPLVYECMTEEKSDAVRYLHVAELVRLAECIGKEATAKYLQFSFIAASKDTSWRVRHIAAKHLGSFSRLCTHPDDLLDVFVALCADEMKETRAVVVEQLGILFLHVVSKEVLAKMCLAVAPLAKDKEPVVRERVANIFYVLLSPNNVVDYTPKQQQALFALLTDENYVVGRSAMRNLELVAANLGKYLRPGKNAGNSERRNTLSVPLMNRRGRRSKRAMSLPSSAHAGIGTLIPAPVGSVSEKQKERAALVLSGIINQLHIVSDSKNWRTREAVVISIRHFSAALTEEEFMPLVYIIRSLLRDPVSAVRASAVETLSAVANAYGPEWAALMTFELFQKEFAFKSRTPYMWRVVAIQSLSGILPVVSGLSPMDLRRQELLQQWIRLLRAFSEDNVSNVRLAVANSLVEHWHWYRVCGVHRDILRQCAERLQHDSDVDVMQVAERLHLNALADEGENR
;
A
#
# COMPACT_ATOMS: atom_id res chain seq x y z
N GLN A 1 -21.64 39.29 11.53
CA GLN A 1 -21.16 37.97 11.11
C GLN A 1 -19.64 37.87 11.09
N PHE A 2 -18.90 38.56 10.19
CA PHE A 2 -17.42 38.50 10.16
C PHE A 2 -16.74 38.69 11.52
N VAL A 3 -17.17 39.68 12.32
CA VAL A 3 -16.64 39.91 13.68
C VAL A 3 -16.86 38.70 14.59
N GLN A 4 -18.01 38.04 14.51
CA GLN A 4 -18.29 36.84 15.30
C GLN A 4 -17.40 35.68 14.84
N GLU A 5 -17.23 35.49 13.53
CA GLU A 5 -16.33 34.47 12.98
C GLU A 5 -14.88 34.67 13.43
N MET A 6 -14.41 35.92 13.48
CA MET A 6 -13.08 36.26 13.99
C MET A 6 -12.94 36.05 15.50
N ALA A 7 -13.96 36.43 16.28
CA ALA A 7 -13.99 36.20 17.72
C ALA A 7 -13.92 34.70 18.05
N VAL A 8 -14.75 33.89 17.36
CA VAL A 8 -14.75 32.43 17.53
C VAL A 8 -13.41 31.82 17.13
N SER A 9 -12.80 32.30 16.04
CA SER A 9 -11.52 31.76 15.54
C SER A 9 -10.31 32.12 16.41
N SER A 10 -10.50 32.84 17.52
CA SER A 10 -9.43 33.31 18.41
C SER A 10 -9.65 33.00 19.90
N LEU A 11 -10.71 32.29 20.30
CA LEU A 11 -11.02 31.98 21.70
C LEU A 11 -9.86 31.32 22.47
N HIS A 12 -9.08 30.44 21.86
CA HIS A 12 -7.90 29.81 22.45
C HIS A 12 -6.85 30.83 22.90
N GLN A 13 -6.73 31.98 22.21
CA GLN A 13 -5.81 33.05 22.60
C GLN A 13 -6.22 33.69 23.92
N TRP A 14 -7.51 33.67 24.25
CA TRP A 14 -8.04 34.22 25.50
C TRP A 14 -7.68 33.37 26.72
N VAL A 15 -7.26 32.12 26.53
CA VAL A 15 -6.72 31.30 27.64
C VAL A 15 -5.44 31.92 28.17
N ALA A 16 -4.52 32.32 27.29
CA ALA A 16 -3.28 33.00 27.68
C ALA A 16 -3.55 34.38 28.32
N VAL A 17 -4.57 35.10 27.84
CA VAL A 17 -5.01 36.37 28.45
C VAL A 17 -5.58 36.13 29.84
N ALA A 18 -6.44 35.12 30.02
CA ALA A 18 -7.00 34.77 31.32
C ALA A 18 -5.89 34.41 32.32
N GLU A 19 -4.90 33.62 31.89
CA GLU A 19 -3.73 33.28 32.72
C GLU A 19 -2.93 34.53 33.12
N ALA A 20 -2.60 35.40 32.16
CA ALA A 20 -1.84 36.63 32.41
C ALA A 20 -2.54 37.58 33.40
N HIS A 21 -3.88 37.58 33.39
CA HIS A 21 -4.70 38.40 34.28
C HIS A 21 -5.21 37.64 35.53
N GLN A 22 -4.79 36.40 35.74
CA GLN A 22 -5.23 35.53 36.84
C GLN A 22 -6.75 35.34 36.91
N VAL A 23 -7.41 35.36 35.75
CA VAL A 23 -8.85 35.10 35.60
C VAL A 23 -9.07 33.60 35.43
N ASN A 24 -10.09 33.06 36.11
CA ASN A 24 -10.43 31.65 35.96
C ASN A 24 -10.98 31.41 34.55
N ILE A 25 -10.52 30.35 33.86
CA ILE A 25 -11.02 30.01 32.52
C ILE A 25 -12.55 29.81 32.49
N ALA A 26 -13.14 29.36 33.60
CA ALA A 26 -14.58 29.20 33.77
C ALA A 26 -15.34 30.55 33.72
N GLU A 27 -14.67 31.66 34.04
CA GLU A 27 -15.19 33.03 33.90
C GLU A 27 -14.89 33.58 32.50
N MET A 28 -13.71 33.30 31.95
CA MET A 28 -13.32 33.69 30.60
C MET A 28 -12.22 32.76 30.05
N PRO A 29 -12.39 32.09 28.89
CA PRO A 29 -13.39 32.35 27.85
C PRO A 29 -14.60 31.40 27.83
N ILE A 30 -14.76 30.48 28.79
CA ILE A 30 -15.75 29.40 28.71
C ILE A 30 -17.21 29.86 28.49
N PRO A 31 -17.72 30.96 29.10
CA PRO A 31 -19.08 31.41 28.81
C PRO A 31 -19.30 31.78 27.33
N LEU A 32 -18.30 32.39 26.68
CA LEU A 32 -18.36 32.73 25.26
C LEU A 32 -18.31 31.49 24.37
N VAL A 33 -17.62 30.43 24.83
CA VAL A 33 -17.64 29.12 24.15
C VAL A 33 -19.06 28.59 24.04
N TYR A 34 -19.84 28.63 25.13
CA TYR A 34 -21.23 28.18 25.11
C TYR A 34 -22.13 29.06 24.25
N GLU A 35 -21.95 30.38 24.30
CA GLU A 35 -22.74 31.31 23.50
C GLU A 35 -22.55 31.11 22.00
N CYS A 36 -21.35 30.70 21.56
CA CYS A 36 -21.04 30.48 20.15
C CYS A 36 -21.74 29.26 19.55
N MET A 37 -22.22 28.34 20.39
CA MET A 37 -22.91 27.11 19.98
C MET A 37 -24.43 27.19 20.02
N THR A 38 -25.01 28.33 20.36
CA THR A 38 -26.48 28.47 20.38
C THR A 38 -27.05 28.50 18.96
N GLU A 39 -28.26 27.98 18.80
CA GLU A 39 -28.97 27.93 17.50
C GLU A 39 -29.25 29.32 16.90
N GLU A 40 -29.17 30.38 17.72
CA GLU A 40 -29.28 31.78 17.28
C GLU A 40 -28.08 32.24 16.44
N LYS A 41 -26.92 31.61 16.59
CA LYS A 41 -25.73 31.93 15.77
C LYS A 41 -25.84 31.27 14.40
N SER A 42 -25.20 31.86 13.39
CA SER A 42 -25.17 31.25 12.05
C SER A 42 -24.41 29.93 12.05
N ASP A 43 -24.74 29.03 11.11
CA ASP A 43 -24.00 27.77 10.94
C ASP A 43 -22.51 28.01 10.69
N ALA A 44 -22.15 29.12 10.02
CA ALA A 44 -20.79 29.56 9.81
C ALA A 44 -20.01 29.76 11.10
N VAL A 45 -20.62 30.44 12.07
CA VAL A 45 -20.04 30.65 13.40
C VAL A 45 -19.93 29.33 14.15
N ARG A 46 -20.98 28.49 14.12
CA ARG A 46 -21.00 27.21 14.84
C ARG A 46 -19.97 26.23 14.29
N TYR A 47 -19.80 26.09 12.98
CA TYR A 47 -18.82 25.13 12.46
C TYR A 47 -17.37 25.60 12.73
N LEU A 48 -17.10 26.91 12.64
CA LEU A 48 -15.79 27.46 13.03
C LEU A 48 -15.51 27.19 14.50
N HIS A 49 -16.54 27.26 15.33
CA HIS A 49 -16.45 26.98 16.76
C HIS A 49 -16.03 25.53 17.05
N VAL A 50 -16.45 24.54 16.25
CA VAL A 50 -16.04 23.15 16.48
C VAL A 50 -14.54 22.94 16.31
N ALA A 51 -13.92 23.58 15.31
CA ALA A 51 -12.47 23.56 15.16
C ALA A 51 -11.78 24.29 16.33
N GLU A 52 -12.43 25.33 16.86
CA GLU A 52 -11.95 26.06 18.03
C GLU A 52 -11.95 25.24 19.32
N LEU A 53 -12.95 24.38 19.52
CA LEU A 53 -13.02 23.48 20.67
C LEU A 53 -11.76 22.61 20.80
N VAL A 54 -11.16 22.20 19.68
CA VAL A 54 -9.90 21.42 19.70
C VAL A 54 -8.74 22.29 20.17
N ARG A 55 -8.58 23.50 19.64
CA ARG A 55 -7.50 24.42 20.04
C ARG A 55 -7.62 24.84 21.51
N LEU A 56 -8.85 25.10 21.97
CA LEU A 56 -9.11 25.36 23.38
C LEU A 56 -8.74 24.16 24.25
N ALA A 57 -9.12 22.95 23.86
CA ALA A 57 -8.80 21.73 24.57
C ALA A 57 -7.29 21.50 24.71
N GLU A 58 -6.50 21.87 23.69
CA GLU A 58 -5.03 21.83 23.74
C GLU A 58 -4.46 22.79 24.79
N CYS A 59 -5.09 23.95 25.00
CA CYS A 59 -4.63 24.97 25.95
C CYS A 59 -5.04 24.69 27.40
N ILE A 60 -6.21 24.08 27.64
CA ILE A 60 -6.77 23.94 29.01
C ILE A 60 -6.52 22.58 29.65
N GLY A 61 -6.02 21.60 28.88
CA GLY A 61 -5.74 20.25 29.37
C GLY A 61 -6.98 19.36 29.49
N LYS A 62 -6.75 18.08 29.80
CA LYS A 62 -7.78 17.03 29.65
C LYS A 62 -8.95 17.15 30.63
N GLU A 63 -8.67 17.43 31.89
CA GLU A 63 -9.70 17.54 32.93
C GLU A 63 -10.66 18.70 32.65
N ALA A 64 -10.11 19.86 32.30
CA ALA A 64 -10.90 21.03 31.92
C ALA A 64 -11.64 20.80 30.59
N THR A 65 -11.05 20.08 29.63
CA THR A 65 -11.72 19.70 28.37
C THR A 65 -12.96 18.85 28.64
N ALA A 66 -12.82 17.81 29.48
CA ALA A 66 -13.94 16.95 29.86
C ALA A 66 -15.04 17.75 30.58
N LYS A 67 -14.65 18.65 31.49
CA LYS A 67 -15.58 19.47 32.27
C LYS A 67 -16.32 20.52 31.45
N TYR A 68 -15.60 21.24 30.57
CA TYR A 68 -16.13 22.46 29.95
C TYR A 68 -16.46 22.30 28.47
N LEU A 69 -15.75 21.46 27.71
CA LEU A 69 -15.84 21.45 26.24
C LEU A 69 -16.52 20.21 25.67
N GLN A 70 -16.46 19.07 26.37
CA GLN A 70 -16.98 17.80 25.86
C GLN A 70 -18.47 17.85 25.55
N PHE A 71 -19.28 18.51 26.39
CA PHE A 71 -20.70 18.70 26.12
C PHE A 71 -20.95 19.49 24.84
N SER A 72 -20.25 20.62 24.65
CA SER A 72 -20.36 21.44 23.43
C SER A 72 -19.96 20.68 22.18
N PHE A 73 -18.94 19.83 22.27
CA PHE A 73 -18.52 18.98 21.15
C PHE A 73 -19.58 17.92 20.79
N ILE A 74 -20.16 17.26 21.80
CA ILE A 74 -21.25 16.29 21.61
C ILE A 74 -22.47 16.99 21.00
N ALA A 75 -22.81 18.19 21.46
CA ALA A 75 -23.89 18.99 20.89
C ALA A 75 -23.64 19.32 19.40
N ALA A 76 -22.41 19.73 19.06
CA ALA A 76 -22.00 20.02 17.69
C ALA A 76 -22.15 18.80 16.75
N SER A 77 -21.86 17.59 17.23
CA SER A 77 -22.06 16.37 16.42
C SER A 77 -23.53 16.05 16.11
N LYS A 78 -24.47 16.69 16.83
CA LYS A 78 -25.92 16.52 16.71
C LYS A 78 -26.60 17.76 16.13
N ASP A 79 -25.83 18.74 15.65
CA ASP A 79 -26.33 20.02 15.16
C ASP A 79 -27.25 19.83 13.94
N THR A 80 -28.22 20.74 13.80
CA THR A 80 -29.14 20.77 12.66
C THR A 80 -28.41 20.96 11.33
N SER A 81 -27.33 21.73 11.31
CA SER A 81 -26.50 21.96 10.13
C SER A 81 -25.51 20.81 9.92
N TRP A 82 -25.61 20.17 8.75
CA TRP A 82 -24.66 19.13 8.36
C TRP A 82 -23.21 19.63 8.32
N ARG A 83 -22.97 20.93 8.10
CA ARG A 83 -21.62 21.51 8.09
C ARG A 83 -20.99 21.45 9.48
N VAL A 84 -21.77 21.73 10.52
CA VAL A 84 -21.30 21.66 11.91
C VAL A 84 -21.00 20.21 12.27
N ARG A 85 -21.91 19.28 11.94
CA ARG A 85 -21.71 17.84 12.14
C ARG A 85 -20.50 17.31 11.37
N HIS A 86 -20.30 17.77 10.14
CA HIS A 86 -19.14 17.41 9.31
C HIS A 86 -17.82 17.85 9.95
N ILE A 87 -17.75 19.07 10.47
CA ILE A 87 -16.54 19.55 11.17
C ILE A 87 -16.34 18.79 12.49
N ALA A 88 -17.41 18.47 13.22
CA ALA A 88 -17.33 17.61 14.41
C ALA A 88 -16.76 16.22 14.05
N ALA A 89 -17.27 15.59 12.98
CA ALA A 89 -16.73 14.34 12.45
C ALA A 89 -15.25 14.46 12.07
N LYS A 90 -14.84 15.56 11.43
CA LYS A 90 -13.45 15.80 11.02
C LYS A 90 -12.48 15.91 12.19
N HIS A 91 -12.94 16.42 13.33
CA HIS A 91 -12.11 16.69 14.50
C HIS A 91 -12.30 15.69 15.65
N LEU A 92 -13.15 14.68 15.47
CA LEU A 92 -13.45 13.70 16.51
C LEU A 92 -12.18 13.03 17.06
N GLY A 93 -11.30 12.52 16.19
CA GLY A 93 -10.08 11.84 16.63
C GLY A 93 -9.12 12.76 17.40
N SER A 94 -8.94 14.01 16.93
CA SER A 94 -8.11 15.01 17.63
C SER A 94 -8.70 15.42 18.98
N PHE A 95 -10.01 15.62 19.05
CA PHE A 95 -10.69 16.01 20.27
C PHE A 95 -10.67 14.87 21.29
N SER A 96 -10.93 13.63 20.87
CA SER A 96 -10.87 12.44 21.75
C SER A 96 -9.52 12.33 22.48
N ARG A 97 -8.40 12.62 21.82
CA ARG A 97 -7.06 12.57 22.45
C ARG A 97 -6.90 13.54 23.64
N LEU A 98 -7.70 14.60 23.64
CA LEU A 98 -7.71 15.66 24.64
C LEU A 98 -8.76 15.43 25.74
N CYS A 99 -9.55 14.35 25.67
CA CYS A 99 -10.47 13.96 26.74
C CYS A 99 -9.78 13.06 27.78
N THR A 100 -10.29 13.06 29.01
CA THR A 100 -9.93 12.08 30.05
C THR A 100 -10.50 10.69 29.75
N HIS A 101 -11.73 10.65 29.24
CA HIS A 101 -12.48 9.43 28.89
C HIS A 101 -12.89 9.46 27.41
N PRO A 102 -11.94 9.27 26.46
CA PRO A 102 -12.24 9.27 25.03
C PRO A 102 -13.29 8.24 24.60
N ASP A 103 -13.44 7.18 25.40
CA ASP A 103 -14.42 6.11 25.20
C ASP A 103 -15.88 6.62 25.24
N ASP A 104 -16.15 7.72 25.95
CA ASP A 104 -17.47 8.34 26.06
C ASP A 104 -17.97 8.91 24.71
N LEU A 105 -17.08 9.05 23.72
CA LEU A 105 -17.40 9.56 22.40
C LEU A 105 -17.78 8.45 21.40
N LEU A 106 -17.93 7.19 21.86
CA LEU A 106 -18.39 6.09 21.01
C LEU A 106 -19.74 6.39 20.36
N ASP A 107 -20.72 6.88 21.12
CA ASP A 107 -22.06 7.16 20.59
C ASP A 107 -22.05 8.28 19.54
N VAL A 108 -21.15 9.26 19.70
CA VAL A 108 -20.91 10.30 18.70
C VAL A 108 -20.38 9.68 17.41
N PHE A 109 -19.37 8.80 17.50
CA PHE A 109 -18.81 8.11 16.35
C PHE A 109 -19.87 7.28 15.61
N VAL A 110 -20.63 6.46 16.34
CA VAL A 110 -21.68 5.59 15.78
C VAL A 110 -22.78 6.41 15.10
N ALA A 111 -23.23 7.50 15.73
CA ALA A 111 -24.25 8.38 15.15
C ALA A 111 -23.76 9.02 13.84
N LEU A 112 -22.52 9.52 13.80
CA LEU A 112 -21.94 10.13 12.60
C LEU A 112 -21.69 9.11 11.48
N CYS A 113 -21.45 7.84 11.80
CA CYS A 113 -21.42 6.78 10.79
C CYS A 113 -22.77 6.58 10.08
N ALA A 114 -23.87 6.98 10.72
CA ALA A 114 -25.23 6.91 10.17
C ALA A 114 -25.74 8.27 9.63
N ASP A 115 -24.87 9.29 9.51
CA ASP A 115 -25.27 10.63 9.06
C ASP A 115 -25.87 10.61 7.64
N GLU A 116 -26.82 11.51 7.38
CA GLU A 116 -27.46 11.64 6.08
C GLU A 116 -26.46 12.04 4.97
N MET A 117 -25.47 12.88 5.31
CA MET A 117 -24.49 13.41 4.37
C MET A 117 -23.31 12.46 4.21
N LYS A 118 -23.02 12.11 2.95
CA LYS A 118 -21.94 11.19 2.60
C LYS A 118 -20.56 11.73 2.96
N GLU A 119 -20.35 13.04 2.89
CA GLU A 119 -19.10 13.70 3.27
C GLU A 119 -18.85 13.54 4.78
N THR A 120 -19.89 13.59 5.60
CA THR A 120 -19.81 13.36 7.06
C THR A 120 -19.47 11.89 7.34
N ARG A 121 -20.20 10.94 6.74
CA ARG A 121 -19.91 9.50 6.88
C ARG A 121 -18.49 9.15 6.41
N ALA A 122 -18.04 9.71 5.29
CA ALA A 122 -16.71 9.49 4.76
C ALA A 122 -15.62 9.97 5.73
N VAL A 123 -15.78 11.16 6.30
CA VAL A 123 -14.77 11.76 7.18
C VAL A 123 -14.72 11.08 8.55
N VAL A 124 -15.85 10.67 9.13
CA VAL A 124 -15.82 9.95 10.42
C VAL A 124 -15.11 8.59 10.29
N VAL A 125 -15.24 7.90 9.16
CA VAL A 125 -14.48 6.66 8.88
C VAL A 125 -12.98 6.90 8.93
N GLU A 126 -12.50 8.02 8.39
CA GLU A 126 -11.07 8.37 8.41
C GLU A 126 -10.52 8.56 9.84
N GLN A 127 -11.36 9.03 10.77
CA GLN A 127 -10.97 9.20 12.17
C GLN A 127 -10.64 7.88 12.86
N LEU A 128 -11.18 6.76 12.39
CA LEU A 128 -10.87 5.46 12.96
C LEU A 128 -9.37 5.12 12.87
N GLY A 129 -8.68 5.61 11.84
CA GLY A 129 -7.21 5.49 11.74
C GLY A 129 -6.46 6.25 12.82
N ILE A 130 -6.98 7.40 13.27
CA ILE A 130 -6.41 8.20 14.37
C ILE A 130 -6.67 7.55 15.71
N LEU A 131 -7.89 7.05 15.91
CA LEU A 131 -8.36 6.41 17.15
C LEU A 131 -7.69 5.04 17.37
N PHE A 132 -7.33 4.34 16.29
CA PHE A 132 -6.59 3.08 16.28
C PHE A 132 -5.22 3.16 16.99
N LEU A 133 -4.62 4.35 17.10
CA LEU A 133 -3.32 4.57 17.76
C LEU A 133 -3.44 4.65 19.29
N HIS A 134 -4.22 3.74 19.90
CA HIS A 134 -4.48 3.63 21.36
C HIS A 134 -5.09 4.88 21.99
N VAL A 135 -5.96 5.59 21.26
CA VAL A 135 -6.71 6.72 21.84
C VAL A 135 -7.86 6.20 22.70
N VAL A 136 -8.52 5.15 22.25
CA VAL A 136 -9.68 4.52 22.91
C VAL A 136 -9.30 3.13 23.41
N SER A 137 -10.11 2.59 24.33
CA SER A 137 -9.96 1.20 24.75
C SER A 137 -10.18 0.23 23.59
N LYS A 138 -9.63 -0.99 23.75
CA LYS A 138 -9.78 -2.05 22.74
C LYS A 138 -11.24 -2.42 22.51
N GLU A 139 -12.07 -2.39 23.55
CA GLU A 139 -13.51 -2.68 23.43
C GLU A 139 -14.23 -1.62 22.61
N VAL A 140 -13.96 -0.34 22.87
CA VAL A 140 -14.55 0.77 22.11
C VAL A 140 -14.08 0.75 20.66
N LEU A 141 -12.78 0.52 20.42
CA LEU A 141 -12.26 0.36 19.07
C LEU A 141 -12.98 -0.76 18.30
N ALA A 142 -13.24 -1.91 18.94
CA ALA A 142 -13.98 -3.01 18.33
C ALA A 142 -15.39 -2.57 17.91
N LYS A 143 -16.11 -1.86 18.79
CA LYS A 143 -17.45 -1.32 18.51
C LYS A 143 -17.43 -0.31 17.36
N MET A 144 -16.43 0.56 17.30
CA MET A 144 -16.25 1.50 16.18
C MET A 144 -15.97 0.78 14.86
N CYS A 145 -15.10 -0.23 14.85
CA CYS A 145 -14.85 -1.07 13.66
C CYS A 145 -16.12 -1.79 13.18
N LEU A 146 -16.98 -2.25 14.11
CA LEU A 146 -18.27 -2.87 13.78
C LEU A 146 -19.28 -1.87 13.21
N ALA A 147 -19.26 -0.61 13.67
CA ALA A 147 -20.09 0.47 13.12
C ALA A 147 -19.65 0.87 11.71
N VAL A 148 -18.35 0.81 11.40
CA VAL A 148 -17.82 1.12 10.06
C VAL A 148 -18.02 -0.02 9.07
N ALA A 149 -17.96 -1.28 9.47
CA ALA A 149 -18.00 -2.41 8.53
C ALA A 149 -19.21 -2.40 7.55
N PRO A 150 -20.44 -2.03 7.96
CA PRO A 150 -21.57 -1.88 7.04
C PRO A 150 -21.36 -0.80 5.95
N LEU A 151 -20.57 0.24 6.22
CA LEU A 151 -20.26 1.31 5.25
C LEU A 151 -19.42 0.82 4.07
N ALA A 152 -18.86 -0.39 4.13
CA ALA A 152 -18.26 -1.04 2.96
C ALA A 152 -19.28 -1.28 1.82
N LYS A 153 -20.59 -1.28 2.15
CA LYS A 153 -21.70 -1.36 1.18
C LYS A 153 -22.46 -0.04 1.05
N ASP A 154 -21.87 1.09 1.48
CA ASP A 154 -22.50 2.39 1.33
C ASP A 154 -22.80 2.67 -0.15
N LYS A 155 -23.95 3.32 -0.42
CA LYS A 155 -24.36 3.67 -1.79
C LYS A 155 -23.37 4.63 -2.47
N GLU A 156 -22.64 5.43 -1.69
CA GLU A 156 -21.73 6.45 -2.20
C GLU A 156 -20.28 5.94 -2.26
N PRO A 157 -19.63 5.97 -3.44
CA PRO A 157 -18.25 5.52 -3.59
C PRO A 157 -17.24 6.24 -2.68
N VAL A 158 -17.47 7.53 -2.39
CA VAL A 158 -16.59 8.31 -1.50
C VAL A 158 -16.52 7.74 -0.08
N VAL A 159 -17.62 7.16 0.41
CA VAL A 159 -17.65 6.53 1.73
C VAL A 159 -16.93 5.19 1.67
N ARG A 160 -17.25 4.36 0.67
CA ARG A 160 -16.58 3.07 0.45
C ARG A 160 -15.06 3.22 0.27
N GLU A 161 -14.62 4.27 -0.42
CA GLU A 161 -13.20 4.60 -0.58
C GLU A 161 -12.52 4.88 0.78
N ARG A 162 -13.19 5.60 1.69
CA ARG A 162 -12.65 5.86 3.04
C ARG A 162 -12.55 4.58 3.85
N VAL A 163 -13.54 3.68 3.75
CA VAL A 163 -13.47 2.35 4.37
C VAL A 163 -12.28 1.56 3.80
N ALA A 164 -12.10 1.56 2.49
CA ALA A 164 -10.97 0.94 1.81
C ALA A 164 -9.61 1.55 2.21
N ASN A 165 -9.57 2.82 2.60
CA ASN A 165 -8.34 3.50 3.05
C ASN A 165 -7.92 3.16 4.49
N ILE A 166 -8.80 2.57 5.28
CA ILE A 166 -8.50 2.12 6.66
C ILE A 166 -8.55 0.60 6.79
N PHE A 167 -8.38 -0.12 5.67
CA PHE A 167 -8.53 -1.58 5.61
C PHE A 167 -7.61 -2.31 6.60
N TYR A 168 -6.42 -1.76 6.85
CA TYR A 168 -5.46 -2.27 7.82
C TYR A 168 -5.96 -2.23 9.28
N VAL A 169 -6.85 -1.29 9.62
CA VAL A 169 -7.50 -1.21 10.93
C VAL A 169 -8.61 -2.24 11.02
N LEU A 170 -9.47 -2.29 10.01
CA LEU A 170 -10.63 -3.18 9.99
C LEU A 170 -10.20 -4.65 9.93
N LEU A 171 -9.19 -5.00 9.15
CA LEU A 171 -8.69 -6.36 9.00
C LEU A 171 -7.59 -6.73 10.02
N SER A 172 -7.38 -5.91 11.05
CA SER A 172 -6.44 -6.23 12.12
C SER A 172 -7.00 -7.37 12.99
N PRO A 173 -6.30 -8.51 13.14
CA PRO A 173 -6.78 -9.68 13.89
C PRO A 173 -7.12 -9.44 15.36
N ASN A 174 -6.68 -8.31 15.90
CA ASN A 174 -6.87 -7.92 17.30
C ASN A 174 -8.03 -6.97 17.54
N ASN A 175 -8.52 -6.27 16.52
CA ASN A 175 -9.48 -5.20 16.72
C ASN A 175 -10.90 -5.73 16.87
N VAL A 176 -11.32 -6.58 15.92
CA VAL A 176 -12.61 -7.27 15.97
C VAL A 176 -12.33 -8.75 16.11
N VAL A 177 -12.96 -9.38 17.11
CA VAL A 177 -12.81 -10.81 17.39
C VAL A 177 -13.24 -11.62 16.18
N ASP A 178 -14.49 -11.46 15.76
CA ASP A 178 -15.05 -12.13 14.58
C ASP A 178 -16.04 -11.18 13.91
N TYR A 179 -15.79 -10.88 12.64
CA TYR A 179 -16.84 -10.29 11.80
C TYR A 179 -17.85 -11.36 11.43
N THR A 180 -19.12 -10.97 11.31
CA THR A 180 -20.10 -11.86 10.68
C THR A 180 -19.68 -12.15 9.24
N PRO A 181 -20.04 -13.32 8.67
CA PRO A 181 -19.73 -13.64 7.27
C PRO A 181 -20.17 -12.54 6.29
N LYS A 182 -21.32 -11.89 6.57
CA LYS A 182 -21.85 -10.78 5.77
C LYS A 182 -20.97 -9.54 5.83
N GLN A 183 -20.42 -9.20 7.00
CA GLN A 183 -19.48 -8.09 7.18
C GLN A 183 -18.14 -8.39 6.52
N GLN A 184 -17.61 -9.60 6.73
CA GLN A 184 -16.34 -10.02 6.11
C GLN A 184 -16.43 -9.99 4.58
N GLN A 185 -17.52 -10.52 4.02
CA GLN A 185 -17.79 -10.44 2.58
C GLN A 185 -17.90 -8.99 2.10
N ALA A 186 -18.58 -8.11 2.87
CA ALA A 186 -18.70 -6.69 2.52
C ALA A 186 -17.33 -6.00 2.46
N LEU A 187 -16.47 -6.26 3.45
CA LEU A 187 -15.11 -5.72 3.50
C LEU A 187 -14.29 -6.21 2.30
N PHE A 188 -14.26 -7.51 2.03
CA PHE A 188 -13.50 -8.04 0.90
C PHE A 188 -14.06 -7.62 -0.47
N ALA A 189 -15.37 -7.40 -0.59
CA ALA A 189 -15.98 -6.92 -1.82
C ALA A 189 -15.43 -5.54 -2.27
N LEU A 190 -14.84 -4.75 -1.37
CA LEU A 190 -14.16 -3.49 -1.73
C LEU A 190 -13.00 -3.72 -2.71
N LEU A 191 -12.31 -4.86 -2.67
CA LEU A 191 -11.25 -5.19 -3.65
C LEU A 191 -11.81 -5.37 -5.08
N THR A 192 -13.08 -5.74 -5.18
CA THR A 192 -13.84 -5.94 -6.42
C THR A 192 -14.88 -4.84 -6.65
N ASP A 193 -14.72 -3.65 -6.05
CA ASP A 193 -15.74 -2.60 -6.13
C ASP A 193 -16.01 -2.18 -7.58
N GLU A 194 -17.28 -1.89 -7.88
CA GLU A 194 -17.71 -1.34 -9.17
C GLU A 194 -16.97 -0.05 -9.53
N ASN A 195 -16.63 0.76 -8.52
CA ASN A 195 -15.84 1.95 -8.67
C ASN A 195 -14.36 1.61 -8.52
N TYR A 196 -13.63 1.74 -9.63
CA TYR A 196 -12.19 1.47 -9.67
C TYR A 196 -11.37 2.24 -8.62
N VAL A 197 -11.77 3.46 -8.24
CA VAL A 197 -11.04 4.25 -7.23
C VAL A 197 -11.13 3.59 -5.85
N VAL A 198 -12.30 3.01 -5.52
CA VAL A 198 -12.51 2.27 -4.27
C VAL A 198 -11.64 1.00 -4.26
N GLY A 199 -11.73 0.19 -5.33
CA GLY A 199 -10.93 -1.03 -5.46
C GLY A 199 -9.42 -0.77 -5.41
N ARG A 200 -8.95 0.26 -6.11
CA ARG A 200 -7.55 0.69 -6.07
C ARG A 200 -7.12 1.11 -4.66
N SER A 201 -7.97 1.82 -3.93
CA SER A 201 -7.68 2.24 -2.56
C SER A 201 -7.55 1.05 -1.60
N ALA A 202 -8.41 0.04 -1.76
CA ALA A 202 -8.33 -1.20 -1.00
C ALA A 202 -7.04 -1.96 -1.32
N MET A 203 -6.69 -2.11 -2.61
CA MET A 203 -5.46 -2.77 -3.06
C MET A 203 -4.19 -2.08 -2.55
N ARG A 204 -4.15 -0.75 -2.60
CA ARG A 204 -3.02 0.03 -2.08
C ARG A 204 -2.81 -0.24 -0.58
N ASN A 205 -3.89 -0.40 0.17
CA ASN A 205 -3.82 -0.65 1.61
C ASN A 205 -3.46 -2.10 1.97
N LEU A 206 -3.42 -3.03 1.00
CA LEU A 206 -2.96 -4.39 1.26
C LEU A 206 -1.50 -4.45 1.72
N GLU A 207 -0.67 -3.43 1.42
CA GLU A 207 0.67 -3.33 2.00
C GLU A 207 0.63 -3.27 3.53
N LEU A 208 -0.19 -2.36 4.07
CA LEU A 208 -0.36 -2.19 5.52
C LEU A 208 -1.03 -3.43 6.14
N VAL A 209 -2.01 -4.03 5.45
CA VAL A 209 -2.65 -5.27 5.90
C VAL A 209 -1.63 -6.41 5.97
N ALA A 210 -0.84 -6.64 4.92
CA ALA A 210 0.19 -7.67 4.89
C ALA A 210 1.24 -7.46 5.99
N ALA A 211 1.71 -6.22 6.17
CA ALA A 211 2.64 -5.87 7.23
C ALA A 211 2.06 -6.16 8.63
N ASN A 212 0.78 -5.87 8.85
CA ASN A 212 0.09 -6.18 10.11
C ASN A 212 -0.04 -7.70 10.32
N LEU A 213 -0.54 -8.44 9.32
CA LEU A 213 -0.70 -9.90 9.38
C LEU A 213 0.62 -10.60 9.67
N GLY A 214 1.72 -10.13 9.07
CA GLY A 214 3.06 -10.66 9.31
C GLY A 214 3.48 -10.61 10.78
N LYS A 215 3.01 -9.64 11.58
CA LYS A 215 3.30 -9.56 13.02
C LYS A 215 2.66 -10.71 13.82
N TYR A 216 1.56 -11.26 13.32
CA TYR A 216 0.83 -12.37 13.95
C TYR A 216 1.29 -13.73 13.42
N LEU A 217 1.45 -13.84 12.10
CA LEU A 217 1.87 -15.09 11.46
C LEU A 217 3.35 -15.40 11.71
N ARG A 218 4.18 -14.37 11.90
CA ARG A 218 5.63 -14.49 12.12
C ARG A 218 6.13 -13.57 13.24
N PRO A 219 5.75 -13.83 14.49
CA PRO A 219 6.27 -13.06 15.62
C PRO A 219 7.81 -13.20 15.66
N GLY A 220 8.54 -12.08 15.60
CA GLY A 220 10.00 -12.03 15.75
C GLY A 220 10.83 -11.72 14.49
N LYS A 221 10.32 -11.88 13.26
CA LYS A 221 11.10 -11.57 12.04
C LYS A 221 11.12 -10.08 11.64
N ASN A 222 10.12 -9.30 12.06
CA ASN A 222 9.95 -7.91 11.60
C ASN A 222 10.88 -6.88 12.28
N ALA A 223 11.67 -7.25 13.29
CA ALA A 223 12.60 -6.33 13.94
C ALA A 223 13.84 -6.00 13.08
N GLY A 224 14.27 -6.88 12.17
CA GLY A 224 15.52 -6.72 11.42
C GLY A 224 15.41 -6.18 9.99
N ASN A 225 14.22 -6.17 9.38
CA ASN A 225 14.07 -5.86 7.95
C ASN A 225 13.51 -4.46 7.64
N SER A 226 13.15 -3.67 8.65
CA SER A 226 12.70 -2.28 8.44
C SER A 226 13.83 -1.37 7.92
N GLU A 227 15.09 -1.63 8.28
CA GLU A 227 16.22 -0.79 7.88
C GLU A 227 16.71 -1.06 6.45
N ARG A 228 16.49 -2.27 5.90
CA ARG A 228 16.93 -2.63 4.55
C ARG A 228 16.02 -2.12 3.43
N ARG A 229 14.88 -1.51 3.74
CA ARG A 229 13.94 -0.99 2.73
C ARG A 229 14.39 0.32 2.05
N ASN A 230 15.51 0.92 2.47
CA ASN A 230 16.02 2.17 1.91
C ASN A 230 16.94 2.02 0.67
N THR A 231 17.13 0.81 0.11
CA THR A 231 18.09 0.61 -0.99
C THR A 231 17.54 -0.04 -2.26
N LEU A 232 16.22 -0.08 -2.46
CA LEU A 232 15.62 -0.54 -3.73
C LEU A 232 14.90 0.61 -4.44
N SER A 233 15.66 1.64 -4.81
CA SER A 233 15.27 2.60 -5.84
C SER A 233 15.39 1.92 -7.21
N VAL A 234 14.28 1.37 -7.70
CA VAL A 234 14.13 1.01 -9.11
C VAL A 234 14.11 2.32 -9.91
N PRO A 235 14.94 2.50 -10.95
CA PRO A 235 14.85 3.68 -11.80
C PRO A 235 13.57 3.58 -12.63
N LEU A 236 12.54 4.33 -12.25
CA LEU A 236 11.43 4.61 -13.16
C LEU A 236 11.99 5.32 -14.39
N MET A 237 12.00 4.61 -15.52
CA MET A 237 12.32 5.17 -16.81
C MET A 237 11.43 6.39 -17.08
N ASN A 238 12.07 7.55 -17.14
CA ASN A 238 11.49 8.81 -17.58
C ASN A 238 10.93 8.66 -19.00
N ARG A 239 9.63 8.39 -19.13
CA ARG A 239 8.89 8.71 -20.36
C ARG A 239 8.66 10.22 -20.41
N ARG A 240 9.57 10.92 -21.07
CA ARG A 240 9.39 12.30 -21.55
C ARG A 240 8.14 12.35 -22.44
N GLY A 241 7.13 13.12 -22.03
CA GLY A 241 5.94 13.32 -22.85
C GLY A 241 4.92 14.31 -22.27
N ARG A 242 5.08 15.59 -22.65
CA ARG A 242 4.09 16.69 -22.67
C ARG A 242 3.65 17.36 -21.35
N ARG A 243 4.11 18.61 -21.23
CA ARG A 243 3.60 19.69 -20.35
C ARG A 243 2.09 19.91 -20.55
N SER A 244 1.30 19.87 -19.46
CA SER A 244 0.08 20.68 -19.35
C SER A 244 -0.30 20.97 -17.88
N LYS A 245 -0.21 22.26 -17.56
CA LYS A 245 -0.94 23.10 -16.59
C LYS A 245 -1.36 22.54 -15.21
N ARG A 246 -0.71 23.09 -14.18
CA ARG A 246 -1.24 23.60 -12.89
C ARG A 246 -2.62 23.04 -12.45
N ALA A 247 -2.58 22.01 -11.60
CA ALA A 247 -3.57 21.80 -10.55
C ALA A 247 -2.80 21.58 -9.24
N MET A 248 -3.19 22.29 -8.18
CA MET A 248 -2.57 22.15 -6.86
C MET A 248 -2.90 20.76 -6.29
N SER A 249 -1.98 19.81 -6.47
CA SER A 249 -2.03 18.50 -5.82
C SER A 249 -1.27 18.56 -4.50
N LEU A 250 -1.96 18.19 -3.42
CA LEU A 250 -1.42 17.96 -2.07
C LEU A 250 -0.13 17.11 -2.09
N PRO A 251 0.81 17.34 -1.15
CA PRO A 251 2.11 16.69 -1.18
C PRO A 251 1.99 15.20 -0.86
N SER A 252 2.32 14.37 -1.84
CA SER A 252 2.42 12.91 -1.73
C SER A 252 3.74 12.46 -1.09
N SER A 253 4.04 12.93 0.12
CA SER A 253 5.28 12.58 0.85
C SER A 253 5.07 11.70 2.09
N ALA A 254 3.90 11.06 2.24
CA ALA A 254 3.58 10.23 3.41
C ALA A 254 4.13 8.78 3.39
N HIS A 255 4.94 8.39 2.41
CA HIS A 255 5.38 6.99 2.26
C HIS A 255 6.58 6.59 3.16
N ALA A 256 7.23 7.54 3.86
CA ALA A 256 8.38 7.26 4.70
C ALA A 256 8.07 6.81 6.15
N GLY A 257 6.79 6.65 6.53
CA GLY A 257 6.37 6.32 7.92
C GLY A 257 5.38 5.15 8.03
N ILE A 258 5.25 4.32 7.00
CA ILE A 258 4.18 3.32 6.89
C ILE A 258 4.26 2.23 7.99
N GLY A 259 5.47 1.83 8.40
CA GLY A 259 5.67 0.81 9.44
C GLY A 259 5.29 1.27 10.87
N THR A 260 5.41 2.57 11.16
CA THR A 260 5.11 3.15 12.48
C THR A 260 3.61 3.35 12.75
N LEU A 261 2.76 3.25 11.73
CA LEU A 261 1.31 3.49 11.86
C LEU A 261 0.54 2.29 12.44
N ILE A 262 1.15 1.10 12.48
CA ILE A 262 0.49 -0.10 12.97
C ILE A 262 1.08 -0.44 14.34
N PRO A 263 0.29 -0.40 15.44
CA PRO A 263 0.69 -0.92 16.73
C PRO A 263 1.32 -2.31 16.66
N ALA A 264 2.33 -2.58 17.49
CA ALA A 264 2.78 -3.94 17.72
C ALA A 264 1.72 -4.72 18.52
N PRO A 265 1.60 -6.05 18.34
CA PRO A 265 0.79 -6.86 19.24
C PRO A 265 1.27 -6.65 20.68
N VAL A 266 0.33 -6.40 21.60
CA VAL A 266 0.65 -6.30 23.03
C VAL A 266 0.87 -7.71 23.57
N GLY A 267 2.09 -8.00 24.01
CA GLY A 267 2.48 -9.30 24.56
C GLY A 267 2.75 -10.38 23.49
N SER A 268 2.84 -11.64 23.93
CA SER A 268 3.02 -12.78 23.03
C SER A 268 1.77 -13.02 22.17
N VAL A 269 1.95 -13.26 20.88
CA VAL A 269 0.85 -13.62 19.97
C VAL A 269 0.28 -14.99 20.35
N SER A 270 -0.98 -15.02 20.76
CA SER A 270 -1.75 -16.23 21.07
C SER A 270 -2.15 -16.99 19.81
N GLU A 271 -2.39 -18.30 19.93
CA GLU A 271 -2.84 -19.15 18.81
C GLU A 271 -4.13 -18.65 18.17
N LYS A 272 -5.10 -18.19 18.98
CA LYS A 272 -6.34 -17.59 18.46
C LYS A 272 -6.10 -16.35 17.57
N GLN A 273 -5.07 -15.55 17.88
CA GLN A 273 -4.72 -14.40 17.04
C GLN A 273 -4.08 -14.85 15.71
N LYS A 274 -3.29 -15.93 15.73
CA LYS A 274 -2.72 -16.52 14.50
C LYS A 274 -3.82 -17.10 13.62
N GLU A 275 -4.78 -17.85 14.19
CA GLU A 275 -5.93 -18.39 13.49
C GLU A 275 -6.74 -17.29 12.80
N ARG A 276 -7.04 -16.19 13.51
CA ARG A 276 -7.73 -15.03 12.91
C ARG A 276 -6.92 -14.39 11.79
N ALA A 277 -5.61 -14.23 11.96
CA ALA A 277 -4.75 -13.69 10.90
C ALA A 277 -4.76 -14.58 9.65
N ALA A 278 -4.73 -15.90 9.82
CA ALA A 278 -4.81 -16.87 8.73
C ALA A 278 -6.17 -16.83 8.02
N LEU A 279 -7.28 -16.68 8.75
CA LEU A 279 -8.61 -16.52 8.16
C LEU A 279 -8.73 -15.25 7.32
N VAL A 280 -8.21 -14.13 7.82
CA VAL A 280 -8.17 -12.85 7.07
C VAL A 280 -7.33 -13.03 5.80
N LEU A 281 -6.14 -13.64 5.91
CA LEU A 281 -5.27 -13.90 4.77
C LEU A 281 -5.96 -14.76 3.70
N SER A 282 -6.56 -15.88 4.10
CA SER A 282 -7.29 -16.78 3.18
C SER A 282 -8.42 -16.04 2.47
N GLY A 283 -9.19 -15.23 3.21
CA GLY A 283 -10.23 -14.39 2.63
C GLY A 283 -9.72 -13.39 1.59
N ILE A 284 -8.57 -12.74 1.85
CA ILE A 284 -7.92 -11.84 0.89
C ILE A 284 -7.45 -12.62 -0.34
N ILE A 285 -6.77 -13.76 -0.17
CA ILE A 285 -6.26 -14.57 -1.29
C ILE A 285 -7.41 -15.01 -2.20
N ASN A 286 -8.51 -15.51 -1.62
CA ASN A 286 -9.70 -15.90 -2.39
C ASN A 286 -10.24 -14.72 -3.19
N GLN A 287 -10.29 -13.53 -2.60
CA GLN A 287 -10.75 -12.35 -3.31
C GLN A 287 -9.78 -11.89 -4.39
N LEU A 288 -8.46 -11.96 -4.17
CA LEU A 288 -7.46 -11.63 -5.17
C LEU A 288 -7.55 -12.54 -6.39
N HIS A 289 -7.87 -13.83 -6.23
CA HIS A 289 -8.15 -14.74 -7.35
C HIS A 289 -9.31 -14.23 -8.21
N ILE A 290 -10.42 -13.82 -7.59
CA ILE A 290 -11.58 -13.27 -8.33
C ILE A 290 -11.19 -11.98 -9.05
N VAL A 291 -10.47 -11.09 -8.36
CA VAL A 291 -10.11 -9.78 -8.90
C VAL A 291 -9.09 -9.89 -10.04
N SER A 292 -8.24 -10.92 -10.03
CA SER A 292 -7.27 -11.15 -11.11
C SER A 292 -7.93 -11.42 -12.46
N ASP A 293 -9.20 -11.82 -12.51
CA ASP A 293 -9.98 -12.00 -13.75
C ASP A 293 -10.82 -10.78 -14.13
N SER A 294 -10.60 -9.62 -13.49
CA SER A 294 -11.37 -8.40 -13.77
C SER A 294 -11.24 -7.94 -15.22
N LYS A 295 -12.34 -7.47 -15.82
CA LYS A 295 -12.33 -6.87 -17.16
C LYS A 295 -11.44 -5.63 -17.24
N ASN A 296 -11.32 -4.87 -16.15
CA ASN A 296 -10.50 -3.67 -16.10
C ASN A 296 -9.03 -4.06 -15.85
N TRP A 297 -8.19 -3.85 -16.86
CA TRP A 297 -6.76 -4.20 -16.77
C TRP A 297 -6.03 -3.44 -15.65
N ARG A 298 -6.46 -2.23 -15.30
CA ARG A 298 -5.86 -1.46 -14.20
C ARG A 298 -6.13 -2.13 -12.85
N THR A 299 -7.29 -2.76 -12.71
CA THR A 299 -7.63 -3.56 -11.53
C THR A 299 -6.69 -4.77 -11.44
N ARG A 300 -6.47 -5.48 -12.56
CA ARG A 300 -5.54 -6.63 -12.61
C ARG A 300 -4.09 -6.23 -12.33
N GLU A 301 -3.64 -5.10 -12.87
CA GLU A 301 -2.32 -4.53 -12.58
C GLU A 301 -2.17 -4.24 -11.08
N ALA A 302 -3.16 -3.60 -10.48
CA ALA A 302 -3.12 -3.28 -9.06
C ALA A 302 -3.16 -4.54 -8.15
N VAL A 303 -3.85 -5.62 -8.57
CA VAL A 303 -3.76 -6.93 -7.91
C VAL A 303 -2.33 -7.43 -7.89
N VAL A 304 -1.67 -7.54 -9.04
CA VAL A 304 -0.34 -8.15 -9.09
C VAL A 304 0.70 -7.31 -8.33
N ILE A 305 0.60 -5.98 -8.40
CA ILE A 305 1.45 -5.10 -7.59
C ILE A 305 1.22 -5.38 -6.10
N SER A 306 -0.03 -5.50 -5.64
CA SER A 306 -0.33 -5.71 -4.23
C SER A 306 0.18 -7.05 -3.69
N ILE A 307 0.29 -8.08 -4.52
CA ILE A 307 0.75 -9.42 -4.13
C ILE A 307 2.17 -9.38 -3.55
N ARG A 308 3.07 -8.53 -4.06
CA ARG A 308 4.47 -8.49 -3.59
C ARG A 308 4.59 -8.22 -2.09
N HIS A 309 3.64 -7.48 -1.50
CA HIS A 309 3.68 -7.13 -0.08
C HIS A 309 3.55 -8.34 0.85
N PHE A 310 2.90 -9.42 0.39
CA PHE A 310 2.74 -10.64 1.18
C PHE A 310 4.04 -11.45 1.28
N SER A 311 5.03 -11.25 0.41
CA SER A 311 6.31 -11.95 0.49
C SER A 311 7.09 -11.67 1.78
N ALA A 312 6.89 -10.49 2.37
CA ALA A 312 7.47 -10.14 3.67
C ALA A 312 6.72 -10.79 4.85
N ALA A 313 5.43 -11.09 4.66
CA ALA A 313 4.54 -11.56 5.72
C ALA A 313 4.43 -13.09 5.78
N LEU A 314 4.62 -13.78 4.65
CA LEU A 314 4.33 -15.20 4.49
C LEU A 314 5.60 -16.06 4.34
N THR A 315 5.46 -17.35 4.61
CA THR A 315 6.38 -18.39 4.15
C THR A 315 6.27 -18.62 2.65
N GLU A 316 7.30 -19.27 2.09
CA GLU A 316 7.32 -19.70 0.70
C GLU A 316 6.11 -20.59 0.39
N GLU A 317 5.80 -21.53 1.30
CA GLU A 317 4.66 -22.43 1.19
C GLU A 317 3.32 -21.68 1.23
N GLU A 318 3.13 -20.77 2.19
CA GLU A 318 1.91 -19.95 2.31
C GLU A 318 1.71 -19.00 1.12
N PHE A 319 2.79 -18.60 0.45
CA PHE A 319 2.73 -17.68 -0.69
C PHE A 319 2.41 -18.39 -2.01
N MET A 320 2.48 -19.73 -2.08
CA MET A 320 2.23 -20.50 -3.31
C MET A 320 0.89 -20.18 -4.01
N PRO A 321 -0.25 -19.99 -3.32
CA PRO A 321 -1.50 -19.58 -3.98
C PRO A 321 -1.36 -18.28 -4.79
N LEU A 322 -0.60 -17.31 -4.27
CA LEU A 322 -0.37 -16.01 -4.91
C LEU A 322 0.57 -16.12 -6.13
N VAL A 323 1.49 -17.10 -6.12
CA VAL A 323 2.35 -17.40 -7.28
C VAL A 323 1.51 -17.77 -8.49
N TYR A 324 0.43 -18.55 -8.32
CA TYR A 324 -0.46 -18.89 -9.43
C TYR A 324 -1.11 -17.67 -10.06
N ILE A 325 -1.48 -16.67 -9.25
CA ILE A 325 -2.02 -15.40 -9.75
C ILE A 325 -0.96 -14.64 -10.56
N ILE A 326 0.26 -14.51 -10.04
CA ILE A 326 1.37 -13.85 -10.76
C ILE A 326 1.59 -14.54 -12.11
N ARG A 327 1.68 -15.87 -12.13
CA ARG A 327 1.91 -16.67 -13.35
C ARG A 327 0.79 -16.52 -14.37
N SER A 328 -0.47 -16.48 -13.92
CA SER A 328 -1.61 -16.19 -14.80
C SER A 328 -1.46 -14.80 -15.45
N LEU A 329 -1.11 -13.78 -14.66
CA LEU A 329 -0.98 -12.40 -15.12
C LEU A 329 0.28 -12.13 -15.97
N LEU A 330 1.27 -13.03 -15.97
CA LEU A 330 2.34 -13.01 -16.98
C LEU A 330 1.77 -13.16 -18.41
N ARG A 331 0.61 -13.81 -18.58
CA ARG A 331 -0.06 -14.04 -19.87
C ARG A 331 -1.10 -12.98 -20.21
N ASP A 332 -1.19 -11.91 -19.41
CA ASP A 332 -2.21 -10.88 -19.59
C ASP A 332 -2.16 -10.24 -20.99
N PRO A 333 -3.32 -9.95 -21.64
CA PRO A 333 -3.32 -9.27 -22.93
C PRO A 333 -2.66 -7.87 -22.90
N VAL A 334 -2.66 -7.19 -21.75
CA VAL A 334 -2.13 -5.83 -21.60
C VAL A 334 -0.68 -5.86 -21.12
N SER A 335 0.21 -5.15 -21.84
CA SER A 335 1.65 -5.14 -21.54
C SER A 335 2.01 -4.60 -20.16
N ALA A 336 1.29 -3.58 -19.67
CA ALA A 336 1.52 -3.00 -18.35
C ALA A 336 1.28 -4.00 -17.21
N VAL A 337 0.23 -4.84 -17.34
CA VAL A 337 -0.05 -5.91 -16.37
C VAL A 337 1.07 -6.95 -16.37
N ARG A 338 1.52 -7.37 -17.57
CA ARG A 338 2.64 -8.32 -17.69
C ARG A 338 3.94 -7.77 -17.09
N ALA A 339 4.26 -6.50 -17.35
CA ALA A 339 5.44 -5.85 -16.78
C ALA A 339 5.36 -5.83 -15.24
N SER A 340 4.21 -5.44 -14.68
CA SER A 340 3.98 -5.47 -13.23
C SER A 340 4.07 -6.89 -12.64
N ALA A 341 3.66 -7.91 -13.39
CA ALA A 341 3.80 -9.31 -12.98
C ALA A 341 5.26 -9.77 -12.95
N VAL A 342 6.06 -9.41 -13.96
CA VAL A 342 7.52 -9.65 -13.99
C VAL A 342 8.22 -8.99 -12.79
N GLU A 343 7.93 -7.71 -12.54
CA GLU A 343 8.53 -6.97 -11.42
C GLU A 343 8.14 -7.60 -10.08
N THR A 344 6.88 -8.01 -9.94
CA THR A 344 6.37 -8.67 -8.73
C THR A 344 7.07 -9.99 -8.50
N LEU A 345 7.24 -10.81 -9.54
CA LEU A 345 7.93 -12.09 -9.45
C LEU A 345 9.40 -11.90 -9.03
N SER A 346 10.06 -10.89 -9.60
CA SER A 346 11.44 -10.53 -9.23
C SER A 346 11.54 -10.04 -7.79
N ALA A 347 10.57 -9.23 -7.33
CA ALA A 347 10.52 -8.78 -5.95
C ALA A 347 10.32 -9.94 -4.96
N VAL A 348 9.46 -10.91 -5.30
CA VAL A 348 9.25 -12.13 -4.49
C VAL A 348 10.51 -12.98 -4.45
N ALA A 349 11.19 -13.18 -5.59
CA ALA A 349 12.47 -13.90 -5.64
C ALA A 349 13.51 -13.25 -4.72
N ASN A 350 13.65 -11.93 -4.74
CA ASN A 350 14.55 -11.21 -3.84
C ASN A 350 14.15 -11.34 -2.36
N ALA A 351 12.86 -11.43 -2.06
CA ALA A 351 12.37 -11.55 -0.69
C ALA A 351 12.65 -12.93 -0.07
N TYR A 352 12.51 -14.02 -0.84
CA TYR A 352 12.76 -15.38 -0.37
C TYR A 352 14.19 -15.87 -0.60
N GLY A 353 14.87 -15.30 -1.60
CA GLY A 353 16.28 -15.53 -1.84
C GLY A 353 16.57 -16.67 -2.84
N PRO A 354 17.83 -17.13 -2.87
CA PRO A 354 18.39 -17.89 -3.99
C PRO A 354 17.78 -19.29 -4.17
N GLU A 355 17.41 -19.96 -3.08
CA GLU A 355 16.78 -21.29 -3.11
C GLU A 355 15.42 -21.25 -3.80
N TRP A 356 14.55 -20.34 -3.36
CA TRP A 356 13.25 -20.12 -3.97
C TRP A 356 13.37 -19.68 -5.43
N ALA A 357 14.30 -18.76 -5.72
CA ALA A 357 14.56 -18.28 -7.07
C ALA A 357 14.97 -19.42 -8.02
N ALA A 358 15.81 -20.36 -7.57
CA ALA A 358 16.24 -21.50 -8.37
C ALA A 358 15.07 -22.44 -8.68
N LEU A 359 14.26 -22.78 -7.67
CA LEU A 359 13.06 -23.60 -7.86
C LEU A 359 12.06 -22.95 -8.82
N MET A 360 11.77 -21.67 -8.64
CA MET A 360 10.86 -20.92 -9.51
C MET A 360 11.37 -20.88 -10.96
N THR A 361 12.66 -20.60 -11.15
CA THR A 361 13.28 -20.56 -12.48
C THR A 361 13.21 -21.93 -13.16
N PHE A 362 13.50 -23.00 -12.44
CA PHE A 362 13.36 -24.37 -12.95
C PHE A 362 11.92 -24.66 -13.40
N GLU A 363 10.93 -24.34 -12.56
CA GLU A 363 9.53 -24.54 -12.91
C GLU A 363 9.09 -23.74 -14.15
N LEU A 364 9.57 -22.51 -14.29
CA LEU A 364 9.28 -21.66 -15.43
C LEU A 364 9.84 -22.27 -16.72
N PHE A 365 11.10 -22.73 -16.70
CA PHE A 365 11.69 -23.42 -17.86
C PHE A 365 10.90 -24.66 -18.25
N GLN A 366 10.57 -25.52 -17.28
CA GLN A 366 9.91 -26.81 -17.55
C GLN A 366 8.46 -26.66 -18.00
N LYS A 367 7.68 -25.79 -17.32
CA LYS A 367 6.22 -25.73 -17.49
C LYS A 367 5.78 -24.65 -18.47
N GLU A 368 6.48 -23.52 -18.53
CA GLU A 368 5.97 -22.30 -19.16
C GLU A 368 6.78 -21.79 -20.35
N PHE A 369 8.09 -21.96 -20.30
CA PHE A 369 9.04 -21.46 -21.28
C PHE A 369 9.62 -22.60 -22.15
N ALA A 370 8.84 -23.67 -22.32
CA ALA A 370 9.09 -24.69 -23.34
C ALA A 370 8.67 -24.16 -24.73
N PHE A 371 9.56 -23.41 -25.39
CA PHE A 371 9.27 -22.78 -26.68
C PHE A 371 9.13 -23.76 -27.83
N LYS A 372 8.14 -23.51 -28.69
CA LYS A 372 7.95 -24.19 -29.98
C LYS A 372 8.09 -23.17 -31.11
N SER A 373 8.22 -23.63 -32.35
CA SER A 373 8.40 -22.76 -33.53
C SER A 373 7.34 -21.66 -33.68
N ARG A 374 6.12 -21.90 -33.18
CA ARG A 374 4.98 -20.95 -33.25
C ARG A 374 4.68 -20.22 -31.94
N THR A 375 5.58 -20.24 -30.95
CA THR A 375 5.33 -19.51 -29.70
C THR A 375 5.21 -18.00 -29.99
N PRO A 376 4.15 -17.31 -29.53
CA PRO A 376 3.99 -15.87 -29.79
C PRO A 376 5.18 -15.05 -29.28
N TYR A 377 5.62 -14.06 -30.06
CA TYR A 377 6.76 -13.21 -29.70
C TYR A 377 6.58 -12.56 -28.33
N MET A 378 5.34 -12.17 -28.00
CA MET A 378 4.99 -11.57 -26.72
C MET A 378 5.34 -12.48 -25.55
N TRP A 379 5.15 -13.79 -25.70
CA TRP A 379 5.50 -14.77 -24.67
C TRP A 379 7.02 -14.96 -24.55
N ARG A 380 7.76 -14.84 -25.67
CA ARG A 380 9.23 -14.84 -25.66
C ARG A 380 9.78 -13.62 -24.93
N VAL A 381 9.21 -12.44 -25.16
CA VAL A 381 9.54 -11.20 -24.42
C VAL A 381 9.30 -11.36 -22.93
N VAL A 382 8.12 -11.86 -22.52
CA VAL A 382 7.80 -12.09 -21.09
C VAL A 382 8.78 -13.05 -20.44
N ALA A 383 9.18 -14.10 -21.15
CA ALA A 383 10.16 -15.04 -20.62
C ALA A 383 11.53 -14.40 -20.40
N ILE A 384 11.99 -13.57 -21.34
CA ILE A 384 13.25 -12.82 -21.17
C ILE A 384 13.16 -11.95 -19.93
N GLN A 385 12.08 -11.17 -19.81
CA GLN A 385 11.90 -10.22 -18.71
C GLN A 385 11.80 -10.93 -17.35
N SER A 386 11.01 -12.00 -17.25
CA SER A 386 10.88 -12.80 -16.03
C SER A 386 12.20 -13.44 -15.61
N LEU A 387 12.89 -14.12 -16.53
CA LEU A 387 14.12 -14.84 -16.21
C LEU A 387 15.27 -13.87 -15.89
N SER A 388 15.35 -12.74 -16.62
CA SER A 388 16.31 -11.67 -16.37
C SER A 388 16.23 -11.13 -14.94
N GLY A 389 15.01 -11.00 -14.40
CA GLY A 389 14.82 -10.50 -13.03
C GLY A 389 15.11 -11.52 -11.93
N ILE A 390 14.94 -12.82 -12.19
CA ILE A 390 15.06 -13.89 -11.16
C ILE A 390 16.47 -14.51 -11.13
N LEU A 391 17.10 -14.73 -12.28
CA LEU A 391 18.39 -15.41 -12.39
C LEU A 391 19.55 -14.73 -11.62
N PRO A 392 19.63 -13.39 -11.54
CA PRO A 392 20.61 -12.74 -10.67
C PRO A 392 20.47 -13.17 -9.20
N VAL A 393 19.25 -13.42 -8.72
CA VAL A 393 18.99 -13.91 -7.35
C VAL A 393 19.49 -15.33 -7.17
N VAL A 394 19.35 -16.21 -8.18
CA VAL A 394 19.89 -17.58 -8.18
C VAL A 394 21.41 -17.59 -7.96
N SER A 395 22.10 -16.51 -8.33
CA SER A 395 23.56 -16.41 -8.14
C SER A 395 23.99 -16.22 -6.68
N GLY A 396 23.04 -16.05 -5.76
CA GLY A 396 23.27 -16.21 -4.33
C GLY A 396 23.56 -17.66 -3.92
N LEU A 397 23.26 -18.66 -4.77
CA LEU A 397 23.72 -20.04 -4.58
C LEU A 397 25.22 -20.15 -4.84
N SER A 398 25.85 -21.17 -4.25
CA SER A 398 27.26 -21.50 -4.51
C SER A 398 27.54 -21.60 -6.01
N PRO A 399 28.68 -21.10 -6.52
CA PRO A 399 29.10 -21.32 -7.91
C PRO A 399 29.21 -22.81 -8.28
N MET A 400 29.39 -23.69 -7.29
CA MET A 400 29.45 -25.14 -7.46
C MET A 400 28.06 -25.82 -7.40
N ASP A 401 26.99 -25.07 -7.13
CA ASP A 401 25.63 -25.62 -7.12
C ASP A 401 25.22 -26.00 -8.55
N LEU A 402 24.90 -27.28 -8.74
CA LEU A 402 24.52 -27.83 -10.04
C LEU A 402 23.27 -27.17 -10.61
N ARG A 403 22.31 -26.77 -9.77
CA ARG A 403 21.07 -26.10 -10.20
C ARG A 403 21.40 -24.75 -10.79
N ARG A 404 22.28 -23.97 -10.13
CA ARG A 404 22.73 -22.67 -10.64
C ARG A 404 23.40 -22.83 -12.01
N GLN A 405 24.30 -23.80 -12.16
CA GLN A 405 25.01 -24.04 -13.41
C GLN A 405 24.06 -24.46 -14.53
N GLU A 406 23.13 -25.37 -14.26
CA GLU A 406 22.16 -25.86 -15.23
C GLU A 406 21.21 -24.75 -15.70
N LEU A 407 20.65 -23.99 -14.76
CA LEU A 407 19.72 -22.89 -15.08
C LEU A 407 20.42 -21.79 -15.88
N LEU A 408 21.67 -21.44 -15.54
CA LEU A 408 22.46 -20.49 -16.31
C LEU A 408 22.74 -21.01 -17.72
N GLN A 409 23.12 -22.28 -17.85
CA GLN A 409 23.38 -22.89 -19.16
C GLN A 409 22.11 -22.92 -20.04
N GLN A 410 20.93 -23.20 -19.46
CA GLN A 410 19.65 -23.13 -20.17
C GLN A 410 19.33 -21.69 -20.58
N TRP A 411 19.53 -20.72 -19.69
CA TRP A 411 19.32 -19.30 -19.97
C TRP A 411 20.19 -18.79 -21.11
N ILE A 412 21.49 -19.11 -21.11
CA ILE A 412 22.42 -18.68 -22.16
C ILE A 412 22.03 -19.25 -23.54
N ARG A 413 21.54 -20.50 -23.59
CA ARG A 413 21.03 -21.08 -24.84
C ARG A 413 19.82 -20.31 -25.35
N LEU A 414 18.90 -19.95 -24.46
CA LEU A 414 17.72 -19.17 -24.78
C LEU A 414 18.09 -17.76 -25.25
N LEU A 415 19.00 -17.06 -24.53
CA LEU A 415 19.49 -15.74 -24.94
C LEU A 415 20.10 -15.75 -26.33
N ARG A 416 20.92 -16.77 -26.64
CA ARG A 416 21.49 -16.94 -27.98
C ARG A 416 20.40 -17.05 -29.02
N ALA A 417 19.45 -17.96 -28.83
CA ALA A 417 18.34 -18.16 -29.76
C ALA A 417 17.49 -16.88 -29.94
N PHE A 418 17.23 -16.14 -28.86
CA PHE A 418 16.41 -14.93 -28.90
C PHE A 418 17.15 -13.69 -29.42
N SER A 419 18.48 -13.65 -29.35
CA SER A 419 19.28 -12.63 -30.03
C SER A 419 19.22 -12.76 -31.56
N GLU A 420 18.84 -13.94 -32.06
CA GLU A 420 18.67 -14.26 -33.49
C GLU A 420 17.19 -14.23 -33.91
N ASP A 421 16.29 -13.81 -33.02
CA ASP A 421 14.85 -13.85 -33.28
C ASP A 421 14.46 -12.91 -34.42
N ASN A 422 13.56 -13.35 -35.29
CA ASN A 422 13.08 -12.52 -36.41
C ASN A 422 12.31 -11.28 -35.96
N VAL A 423 11.77 -11.26 -34.73
CA VAL A 423 10.98 -10.14 -34.20
C VAL A 423 11.87 -9.20 -33.39
N SER A 424 11.96 -7.93 -33.81
CA SER A 424 12.82 -6.93 -33.15
C SER A 424 12.47 -6.71 -31.68
N ASN A 425 11.19 -6.74 -31.29
CA ASN A 425 10.79 -6.66 -29.89
C ASN A 425 11.41 -7.75 -28.99
N VAL A 426 11.65 -8.96 -29.53
CA VAL A 426 12.32 -10.04 -28.78
C VAL A 426 13.80 -9.72 -28.61
N ARG A 427 14.46 -9.28 -29.70
CA ARG A 427 15.88 -8.87 -29.68
C ARG A 427 16.09 -7.66 -28.77
N LEU A 428 15.17 -6.70 -28.76
CA LEU A 428 15.15 -5.54 -27.87
C LEU A 428 15.03 -5.97 -26.40
N ALA A 429 14.21 -6.97 -26.10
CA ALA A 429 14.12 -7.51 -24.75
C ALA A 429 15.43 -8.17 -24.31
N VAL A 430 16.13 -8.89 -25.20
CA VAL A 430 17.46 -9.42 -24.93
C VAL A 430 18.46 -8.29 -24.67
N ALA A 431 18.50 -7.27 -25.53
CA ALA A 431 19.40 -6.13 -25.37
C ALA A 431 19.18 -5.42 -24.03
N ASN A 432 17.92 -5.18 -23.64
CA ASN A 432 17.60 -4.60 -22.33
C ASN A 432 18.07 -5.48 -21.16
N SER A 433 17.85 -6.80 -21.23
CA SER A 433 18.32 -7.74 -20.20
C SER A 433 19.84 -7.68 -20.03
N LEU A 434 20.59 -7.69 -21.16
CA LEU A 434 22.05 -7.61 -21.14
C LEU A 434 22.54 -6.28 -20.54
N VAL A 435 21.91 -5.16 -20.90
CA VAL A 435 22.28 -3.83 -20.39
C VAL A 435 21.99 -3.71 -18.90
N GLU A 436 20.82 -4.17 -18.46
CA GLU A 436 20.38 -4.07 -17.06
C GLU A 436 21.26 -4.89 -16.12
N HIS A 437 21.71 -6.07 -16.55
CA HIS A 437 22.48 -6.99 -15.71
C HIS A 437 23.89 -7.28 -16.24
N TRP A 438 24.50 -6.35 -16.97
CA TRP A 438 25.81 -6.59 -17.61
C TRP A 438 26.89 -7.06 -16.64
N HIS A 439 26.94 -6.46 -15.44
CA HIS A 439 27.88 -6.87 -14.39
C HIS A 439 27.70 -8.34 -13.98
N TRP A 440 26.47 -8.84 -13.94
CA TRP A 440 26.18 -10.23 -13.62
C TRP A 440 26.64 -11.17 -14.76
N TYR A 441 26.39 -10.79 -16.02
CA TYR A 441 26.84 -11.56 -17.18
C TYR A 441 28.37 -11.64 -17.29
N ARG A 442 29.11 -10.58 -16.95
CA ARG A 442 30.57 -10.54 -17.06
C ARG A 442 31.30 -11.59 -16.24
N VAL A 443 30.75 -11.96 -15.08
CA VAL A 443 31.34 -12.95 -14.17
C VAL A 443 31.02 -14.40 -14.60
N CYS A 444 30.14 -14.60 -15.59
CA CYS A 444 29.76 -15.90 -16.11
C CYS A 444 30.81 -16.46 -17.10
N GLY A 445 32.01 -16.76 -16.61
CA GLY A 445 33.20 -17.05 -17.43
C GLY A 445 33.00 -18.13 -18.52
N VAL A 446 32.29 -19.22 -18.23
CA VAL A 446 32.08 -20.34 -19.17
C VAL A 446 31.24 -19.94 -20.39
N HIS A 447 30.49 -18.85 -20.31
CA HIS A 447 29.55 -18.40 -21.35
C HIS A 447 29.95 -17.10 -22.02
N ARG A 448 31.14 -16.59 -21.70
CA ARG A 448 31.64 -15.28 -22.14
C ARG A 448 31.62 -15.11 -23.66
N ASP A 449 32.03 -16.12 -24.43
CA ASP A 449 32.07 -16.01 -25.89
C ASP A 449 30.68 -15.97 -26.51
N ILE A 450 29.74 -16.76 -25.99
CA ILE A 450 28.34 -16.74 -26.45
C ILE A 450 27.73 -15.37 -26.15
N LEU A 451 27.94 -14.84 -24.94
CA LEU A 451 27.44 -13.53 -24.53
C LEU A 451 28.03 -12.40 -25.39
N ARG A 452 29.33 -12.47 -25.69
CA ARG A 452 29.98 -11.52 -26.60
C ARG A 452 29.34 -11.54 -27.99
N GLN A 453 29.18 -12.73 -28.58
CA GLN A 453 28.54 -12.88 -29.89
C GLN A 453 27.11 -12.34 -29.92
N CYS A 454 26.33 -12.58 -28.85
CA CYS A 454 24.98 -12.05 -28.75
C CYS A 454 24.97 -10.52 -28.69
N ALA A 455 25.85 -9.93 -27.87
CA ALA A 455 25.93 -8.49 -27.71
C ALA A 455 26.44 -7.78 -28.97
N GLU A 456 27.47 -8.31 -29.63
CA GLU A 456 27.98 -7.80 -30.92
C GLU A 456 26.90 -7.83 -32.00
N ARG A 457 26.14 -8.92 -32.07
CA ARG A 457 25.01 -9.03 -33.01
C ARG A 457 23.97 -7.92 -32.78
N LEU A 458 23.61 -7.68 -31.52
CA LEU A 458 22.60 -6.67 -31.18
C LEU A 458 23.13 -5.24 -31.40
N GLN A 459 24.43 -5.01 -31.28
CA GLN A 459 25.08 -3.72 -31.62
C GLN A 459 25.08 -3.43 -33.13
N HIS A 460 24.95 -4.44 -33.97
CA HIS A 460 24.85 -4.31 -35.42
C HIS A 460 23.45 -4.69 -35.93
N ASP A 461 22.44 -4.59 -35.06
CA ASP A 461 21.07 -4.94 -35.41
C ASP A 461 20.49 -3.96 -36.45
N SER A 462 19.68 -4.47 -37.35
CA SER A 462 18.97 -3.65 -38.34
C SER A 462 17.92 -2.74 -37.72
N ASP A 463 17.37 -3.12 -36.56
CA ASP A 463 16.37 -2.32 -35.84
C ASP A 463 17.06 -1.27 -34.96
N VAL A 464 16.70 0.00 -35.17
CA VAL A 464 17.35 1.14 -34.52
C VAL A 464 17.19 1.11 -33.00
N ASP A 465 16.03 0.68 -32.49
CA ASP A 465 15.80 0.64 -31.05
C ASP A 465 16.68 -0.44 -30.39
N VAL A 466 16.87 -1.59 -31.05
CA VAL A 466 17.75 -2.67 -30.58
C VAL A 466 19.20 -2.19 -30.57
N MET A 467 19.66 -1.61 -31.68
CA MET A 467 21.02 -1.09 -31.84
C MET A 467 21.33 -0.03 -30.77
N GLN A 468 20.47 0.97 -30.60
CA GLN A 468 20.66 2.05 -29.62
C GLN A 468 20.72 1.54 -28.17
N VAL A 469 19.93 0.53 -27.81
CA VAL A 469 20.03 -0.08 -26.48
C VAL A 469 21.34 -0.85 -26.35
N ALA A 470 21.71 -1.65 -27.35
CA ALA A 470 22.90 -2.49 -27.33
C ALA A 470 24.23 -1.70 -27.39
N GLU A 471 24.25 -0.50 -27.97
CA GLU A 471 25.41 0.40 -27.96
C GLU A 471 25.89 0.75 -26.54
N ARG A 472 25.01 0.64 -25.54
CA ARG A 472 25.35 0.84 -24.13
C ARG A 472 26.16 -0.30 -23.52
N LEU A 473 26.34 -1.42 -24.23
CA LEU A 473 27.12 -2.56 -23.78
C LEU A 473 28.61 -2.33 -24.05
N HIS A 474 29.40 -2.17 -22.98
CA HIS A 474 30.86 -2.05 -23.09
C HIS A 474 31.53 -3.43 -23.15
N LEU A 475 31.76 -3.94 -24.36
CA LEU A 475 32.35 -5.26 -24.61
C LEU A 475 33.82 -5.38 -24.17
N ASN A 476 34.57 -4.27 -24.16
CA ASN A 476 35.97 -4.24 -23.70
C ASN A 476 36.09 -4.75 -22.26
N ALA A 477 35.06 -4.53 -21.45
CA ALA A 477 35.02 -4.99 -20.07
C ALA A 477 34.92 -6.52 -19.92
N LEU A 478 34.59 -7.25 -20.99
CA LEU A 478 34.75 -8.70 -21.01
C LEU A 478 36.22 -9.05 -21.23
N ALA A 479 36.99 -8.35 -22.07
CA ALA A 479 38.37 -8.67 -22.48
C ALA A 479 39.35 -8.89 -21.30
N ASP A 480 39.30 -8.03 -20.29
CA ASP A 480 40.39 -7.82 -19.33
C ASP A 480 40.65 -8.92 -18.29
N GLU A 481 39.78 -9.92 -18.11
CA GLU A 481 40.04 -10.99 -17.13
C GLU A 481 40.78 -12.21 -17.72
N GLY A 482 41.12 -12.19 -19.01
CA GLY A 482 41.78 -13.30 -19.70
C GLY A 482 43.31 -13.27 -19.73
N GLU A 483 43.94 -12.13 -19.46
CA GLU A 483 45.41 -11.95 -19.64
C GLU A 483 46.20 -11.89 -18.33
N ASN A 484 45.57 -12.06 -17.16
CA ASN A 484 46.24 -11.94 -15.86
C ASN A 484 46.01 -13.14 -14.90
N ARG A 485 45.89 -14.36 -15.43
CA ARG A 485 45.93 -15.59 -14.60
C ARG A 485 46.98 -16.57 -15.06
#